data_AF-A0A662IW03-F1
#
_entry.id   AF-A0A662IW03-F1
#
_cell.length_a   1.000
_cell.length_b   1.000
_cell.length_c   1.000
_cell.angle_alpha   90.00
_cell.angle_beta   90.00
_cell.angle_gamma   90.00
#
_symmetry.space_group_name_H-M   'P 1'
#
loop_
_entity.id
_entity.type
_entity.pdbx_description
1 polymer ?
#
loop_
_entity_poly.entity_id
_entity_poly.type
_entity_poly.pdbx_seq_one_letter_code
_entity_poly.pdbx_strand_id
1 'polypeptide(L)'
;MGVYFVAFEEAATFFDQADQYPILKQVRWFGSDGTALSSAILEDPVAAQFAIETKFVNTYFAPVESEKLTELKEAIEAELQRIPDPYAYNAYDALWVVFKSIMIAGEYDADAIKAILPTVAESTFGASGWIKLNEAGDREIGDYNLWVIMEVDGEPQWVLAGTYTAATDSVAWLVQL
;
A
#
# COMPACT_ATOMS: atom_id res chain seq x y z
N MET A 1 -11.03 -19.17 10.69
CA MET A 1 -10.55 -18.15 11.64
C MET A 1 -9.14 -17.76 11.23
N GLY A 2 -8.77 -16.50 11.41
CA GLY A 2 -7.44 -15.97 11.10
C GLY A 2 -7.14 -14.76 11.97
N VAL A 3 -5.88 -14.33 11.98
CA VAL A 3 -5.44 -13.13 12.69
C VAL A 3 -5.24 -12.02 11.68
N TYR A 4 -5.85 -10.86 11.93
CA TYR A 4 -5.51 -9.63 11.23
C TYR A 4 -4.64 -8.79 12.16
N PHE A 5 -3.40 -8.53 11.74
CA PHE A 5 -2.37 -7.90 12.55
C PHE A 5 -1.87 -6.64 11.86
N VAL A 6 -2.30 -5.49 12.39
CA VAL A 6 -1.90 -4.17 11.91
C VAL A 6 -0.72 -3.70 12.77
N ALA A 7 0.45 -3.57 12.15
CA ALA A 7 1.70 -3.21 12.79
C ALA A 7 2.65 -2.54 11.79
N PHE A 8 3.85 -2.21 12.26
CA PHE A 8 4.99 -1.80 11.43
C PHE A 8 6.15 -2.77 11.63
N GLU A 9 7.38 -2.27 11.65
CA GLU A 9 8.60 -3.08 11.81
C GLU A 9 8.64 -3.86 13.14
N GLU A 10 7.91 -3.43 14.19
CA GLU A 10 7.80 -4.17 15.45
C GLU A 10 7.11 -5.55 15.28
N ALA A 11 6.50 -5.82 14.13
CA ALA A 11 5.96 -7.12 13.77
C ALA A 11 7.01 -8.23 13.87
N ALA A 12 8.28 -7.95 13.56
CA ALA A 12 9.36 -8.93 13.67
C ALA A 12 9.51 -9.44 15.12
N THR A 13 9.63 -8.53 16.07
CA THR A 13 9.73 -8.86 17.51
C THR A 13 8.46 -9.53 18.04
N PHE A 14 7.30 -9.21 17.47
CA PHE A 14 6.06 -9.88 17.83
C PHE A 14 6.03 -11.32 17.31
N PHE A 15 6.48 -11.58 16.08
CA PHE A 15 6.53 -12.92 15.50
C PHE A 15 7.50 -13.85 16.23
N ASP A 16 8.66 -13.35 16.67
CA ASP A 16 9.57 -14.12 17.54
C ASP A 16 8.87 -14.63 18.81
N GLN A 17 8.08 -13.78 19.47
CA GLN A 17 7.29 -14.18 20.64
C GLN A 17 6.11 -15.08 20.27
N ALA A 18 5.45 -14.83 19.14
CA ALA A 18 4.30 -15.60 18.69
C ALA A 18 4.69 -17.05 18.29
N ASP A 19 5.91 -17.25 17.78
CA ASP A 19 6.43 -18.58 17.40
C ASP A 19 6.46 -19.56 18.59
N GLN A 20 6.62 -19.04 19.81
CA GLN A 20 6.59 -19.82 21.05
C GLN A 20 5.22 -20.44 21.35
N TYR A 21 4.17 -20.07 20.61
CA TYR A 21 2.81 -20.56 20.77
C TYR A 21 2.35 -21.31 19.51
N PRO A 22 2.54 -22.64 19.42
CA PRO A 22 2.25 -23.41 18.20
C PRO A 22 0.83 -23.26 17.65
N ILE A 23 -0.15 -22.93 18.49
CA ILE A 23 -1.54 -22.69 18.07
C ILE A 23 -1.67 -21.48 17.13
N LEU A 24 -0.79 -20.48 17.27
CA LEU A 24 -0.80 -19.28 16.42
C LEU A 24 -0.38 -19.58 14.98
N LYS A 25 0.39 -20.66 14.76
CA LYS A 25 0.83 -21.10 13.43
C LYS A 25 -0.19 -21.98 12.71
N GLN A 26 -1.30 -22.35 13.37
CA GLN A 26 -2.36 -23.19 12.80
C GLN A 26 -3.43 -22.40 12.05
N VAL A 27 -3.34 -21.06 12.05
CA VAL A 27 -4.31 -20.17 11.40
C VAL A 27 -3.61 -19.27 10.39
N ARG A 28 -4.39 -18.72 9.45
CA ARG A 28 -3.91 -17.70 8.52
C ARG A 28 -3.67 -16.39 9.24
N TRP A 29 -2.63 -15.68 8.84
CA TRP A 29 -2.37 -14.31 9.28
C TRP A 29 -2.48 -13.36 8.11
N PHE A 30 -2.96 -12.16 8.39
CA PHE A 30 -3.12 -11.07 7.43
C PHE A 30 -2.53 -9.81 8.04
N GLY A 31 -1.73 -9.09 7.27
CA GLY A 31 -1.12 -7.84 7.66
C GLY A 31 -1.67 -6.66 6.89
N SER A 32 -1.06 -5.51 7.13
CA SER A 32 -1.41 -4.24 6.50
C SER A 32 -0.26 -3.74 5.62
N ASP A 33 -0.43 -2.54 5.10
CA ASP A 33 0.61 -1.82 4.37
C ASP A 33 1.84 -1.52 5.24
N GLY A 34 1.63 -1.31 6.55
CA GLY A 34 2.71 -1.10 7.50
C GLY A 34 3.65 -2.30 7.69
N THR A 35 3.17 -3.53 7.43
CA THR A 35 3.98 -4.75 7.50
C THR A 35 4.39 -5.29 6.13
N ALA A 36 3.72 -4.86 5.06
CA ALA A 36 4.09 -5.21 3.69
C ALA A 36 5.51 -4.72 3.38
N LEU A 37 6.35 -5.58 2.80
CA LEU A 37 7.72 -5.24 2.39
C LEU A 37 8.65 -4.81 3.55
N SER A 38 8.29 -5.10 4.80
CA SER A 38 9.15 -4.84 5.96
C SER A 38 10.46 -5.60 5.84
N SER A 39 11.59 -4.89 6.00
CA SER A 39 12.90 -5.50 6.05
C SER A 39 13.16 -6.16 7.40
N ALA A 40 12.62 -5.64 8.51
CA ALA A 40 12.82 -6.23 9.83
C ALA A 40 12.25 -7.65 9.93
N ILE A 41 11.09 -7.93 9.30
CA ILE A 41 10.54 -9.29 9.25
C ILE A 41 11.45 -10.22 8.45
N LEU A 42 12.06 -9.73 7.36
CA LEU A 42 12.92 -10.54 6.49
C LEU A 42 14.30 -10.80 7.10
N GLU A 43 14.84 -9.84 7.85
CA GLU A 43 16.15 -9.90 8.51
C GLU A 43 16.15 -10.78 9.77
N ASP A 44 14.99 -10.98 10.40
CA ASP A 44 14.81 -11.90 11.53
C ASP A 44 14.37 -13.29 11.03
N PRO A 45 15.23 -14.34 11.13
CA PRO A 45 14.90 -15.67 10.60
C PRO A 45 13.66 -16.31 11.24
N VAL A 46 13.39 -16.04 12.52
CA VAL A 46 12.22 -16.59 13.23
C VAL A 46 10.97 -15.89 12.72
N ALA A 47 11.01 -14.57 12.59
CA ALA A 47 9.89 -13.79 12.07
C ALA A 47 9.57 -14.14 10.61
N ALA A 48 10.59 -14.26 9.75
CA ALA A 48 10.44 -14.67 8.36
C ALA A 48 9.79 -16.05 8.25
N GLN A 49 10.27 -17.02 9.04
CA GLN A 49 9.73 -18.37 9.04
C GLN A 49 8.28 -18.41 9.56
N PHE A 50 7.96 -17.65 10.60
CA PHE A 50 6.60 -17.51 11.10
C PHE A 50 5.66 -16.94 10.03
N ALA A 51 6.10 -15.91 9.31
CA ALA A 51 5.35 -15.30 8.22
C ALA A 51 5.08 -16.29 7.07
N ILE A 52 6.07 -17.11 6.73
CA ILE A 52 5.94 -18.19 5.73
C ILE A 52 4.92 -19.24 6.19
N GLU A 53 5.06 -19.78 7.41
CA GLU A 53 4.19 -20.85 7.94
C GLU A 53 2.72 -20.43 8.04
N THR A 54 2.49 -19.17 8.43
CA THR A 54 1.14 -18.60 8.58
C THR A 54 0.55 -18.06 7.27
N LYS A 55 1.36 -18.00 6.21
CA LYS A 55 1.04 -17.34 4.93
C LYS A 55 0.56 -15.92 5.17
N PHE A 56 1.41 -15.13 5.82
CA PHE A 56 1.12 -13.77 6.22
C PHE A 56 0.92 -12.87 4.99
N VAL A 57 -0.33 -12.67 4.59
CA VAL A 57 -0.72 -11.86 3.41
C VAL A 57 -0.91 -10.41 3.82
N ASN A 58 -0.21 -9.50 3.14
CA ASN A 58 -0.19 -8.07 3.47
C ASN A 58 -0.78 -7.27 2.30
N THR A 59 -1.75 -6.41 2.59
CA THR A 59 -2.32 -5.50 1.60
C THR A 59 -1.43 -4.26 1.46
N TYR A 60 -1.14 -3.84 0.23
CA TYR A 60 -0.35 -2.65 -0.07
C TYR A 60 -1.00 -1.88 -1.20
N PHE A 61 -1.19 -0.56 -1.07
CA PHE A 61 -1.85 0.22 -2.11
C PHE A 61 -1.13 0.06 -3.46
N ALA A 62 -1.90 -0.18 -4.52
CA ALA A 62 -1.39 -0.34 -5.88
C ALA A 62 -1.83 0.87 -6.73
N PRO A 63 -0.92 1.85 -6.95
CA PRO A 63 -1.14 2.92 -7.92
C PRO A 63 -1.47 2.38 -9.31
N VAL A 64 -2.28 3.11 -10.06
CA VAL A 64 -2.59 2.74 -11.45
C VAL A 64 -1.34 2.92 -12.31
N GLU A 65 -0.90 1.83 -12.93
CA GLU A 65 0.20 1.82 -13.90
C GLU A 65 -0.06 2.83 -15.02
N SER A 66 0.82 3.82 -15.14
CA SER A 66 0.67 4.93 -16.09
C SER A 66 2.01 5.62 -16.33
N GLU A 67 2.13 6.35 -17.43
CA GLU A 67 3.31 7.17 -17.73
C GLU A 67 3.60 8.18 -16.61
N LYS A 68 2.56 8.79 -16.02
CA LYS A 68 2.69 9.72 -14.89
C LYS A 68 3.32 9.06 -13.65
N LEU A 69 2.93 7.82 -13.37
CA LEU A 69 3.52 7.05 -12.27
C LEU A 69 4.99 6.78 -12.55
N THR A 70 5.32 6.28 -13.74
CA THR A 70 6.69 5.95 -14.13
C THR A 70 7.59 7.17 -14.09
N GLU A 71 7.18 8.29 -14.70
CA GLU A 71 7.96 9.53 -14.70
C GLU A 71 8.22 10.06 -13.28
N LEU A 72 7.19 10.06 -12.42
CA LEU A 72 7.33 10.53 -11.04
C LEU A 72 8.21 9.59 -10.21
N LYS A 73 8.05 8.27 -10.38
CA LYS A 73 8.89 7.27 -9.73
C LYS A 73 10.35 7.46 -10.10
N GLU A 74 10.67 7.55 -11.39
CA GLU A 74 12.03 7.76 -11.88
C GLU A 74 12.63 9.08 -11.37
N ALA A 75 11.83 10.16 -11.34
CA ALA A 75 12.26 11.45 -10.81
C ALA A 75 12.58 11.39 -9.31
N ILE A 76 11.74 10.72 -8.51
CA ILE A 76 11.97 10.55 -7.07
C ILE A 76 13.18 9.65 -6.82
N GLU A 77 13.33 8.56 -7.57
CA GLU A 77 14.47 7.65 -7.45
C GLU A 77 15.79 8.35 -7.82
N ALA A 78 15.81 9.17 -8.87
CA ALA A 78 16.98 9.94 -9.26
C ALA A 78 17.40 10.95 -8.18
N GLU A 79 16.45 11.60 -7.52
CA GLU A 79 16.73 12.61 -6.49
C GLU A 79 17.10 11.99 -5.15
N LEU A 80 16.34 10.99 -4.70
CA LEU A 80 16.45 10.44 -3.34
C LEU A 80 17.25 9.14 -3.26
N GLN A 81 17.62 8.56 -4.40
CA GLN A 81 18.37 7.30 -4.48
C GLN A 81 17.67 6.14 -3.73
N ARG A 82 16.33 6.16 -3.69
CA ARG A 82 15.49 5.13 -3.08
C ARG A 82 14.18 5.00 -3.82
N ILE A 83 13.64 3.79 -3.83
CA ILE A 83 12.31 3.51 -4.39
C ILE A 83 11.26 4.17 -3.49
N PRO A 84 10.37 5.02 -4.03
CA PRO A 84 9.28 5.58 -3.25
C PRO A 84 8.20 4.55 -2.95
N ASP A 85 7.67 4.60 -1.73
CA ASP A 85 6.42 3.94 -1.39
C ASP A 85 5.23 4.61 -2.11
N PRO A 86 4.06 3.94 -2.19
CA PRO A 86 2.88 4.47 -2.86
C PRO A 86 2.35 5.77 -2.25
N TYR A 87 2.62 6.05 -0.98
CA TYR A 87 2.18 7.26 -0.31
C TYR A 87 2.90 8.51 -0.82
N ALA A 88 4.11 8.37 -1.36
CA ALA A 88 4.79 9.46 -2.04
C ALA A 88 3.97 9.97 -3.24
N TYR A 89 3.40 9.07 -4.05
CA TYR A 89 2.56 9.45 -5.18
C TYR A 89 1.24 10.08 -4.72
N ASN A 90 0.64 9.56 -3.65
CA ASN A 90 -0.58 10.13 -3.07
C ASN A 90 -0.33 11.56 -2.56
N ALA A 91 0.79 11.80 -1.87
CA ALA A 91 1.15 13.13 -1.38
C ALA A 91 1.43 14.11 -2.53
N TYR A 92 2.11 13.65 -3.58
CA TYR A 92 2.37 14.44 -4.78
C TYR A 92 1.08 14.86 -5.48
N ASP A 93 0.15 13.92 -5.66
CA ASP A 93 -1.15 14.18 -6.27
C ASP A 93 -2.02 15.09 -5.40
N ALA A 94 -2.02 14.91 -4.08
CA ALA A 94 -2.75 15.76 -3.15
C ALA A 94 -2.29 17.22 -3.23
N LEU A 95 -0.97 17.46 -3.33
CA LEU A 95 -0.42 18.79 -3.53
C LEU A 95 -0.98 19.43 -4.81
N TRP A 96 -1.00 18.70 -5.93
CA TRP A 96 -1.51 19.21 -7.19
C TRP A 96 -3.01 19.47 -7.18
N VAL A 97 -3.80 18.63 -6.51
CA VAL A 97 -5.25 18.86 -6.34
C VAL A 97 -5.51 20.12 -5.53
N VAL A 98 -4.80 20.30 -4.41
CA VAL A 98 -4.93 21.50 -3.57
C VAL A 98 -4.49 22.75 -4.34
N PHE A 99 -3.35 22.69 -5.03
CA PHE A 99 -2.85 23.79 -5.85
C PHE A 99 -3.86 24.22 -6.91
N LYS A 100 -4.39 23.28 -7.70
CA LYS A 100 -5.42 23.56 -8.71
C LYS A 100 -6.69 24.14 -8.09
N SER A 101 -7.08 23.65 -6.91
CA SER A 101 -8.25 24.16 -6.18
C SER A 101 -8.07 25.62 -5.76
N ILE A 102 -6.89 25.99 -5.25
CA ILE A 102 -6.53 27.39 -4.95
C ILE A 102 -6.62 28.27 -6.21
N MET A 103 -6.06 27.79 -7.32
CA MET A 103 -6.07 28.55 -8.58
C MET A 103 -7.48 28.77 -9.13
N ILE A 104 -8.37 27.78 -9.01
CA ILE A 104 -9.76 27.87 -9.50
C ILE A 104 -10.62 28.71 -8.56
N ALA A 105 -10.44 28.59 -7.23
CA ALA A 105 -11.13 29.44 -6.27
C ALA A 105 -10.84 30.93 -6.52
N GLY A 106 -9.63 31.25 -6.99
CA GLY A 106 -9.24 32.62 -7.33
C GLY A 106 -9.00 33.52 -6.11
N GLU A 107 -9.18 32.97 -4.91
CA GLU A 107 -8.95 33.61 -3.63
C GLU A 107 -8.38 32.61 -2.62
N TYR A 108 -7.61 33.12 -1.67
CA TYR A 108 -7.02 32.30 -0.61
C TYR A 108 -7.98 32.21 0.58
N ASP A 109 -9.12 31.56 0.34
CA ASP A 109 -10.17 31.30 1.34
C ASP A 109 -10.40 29.79 1.50
N ALA A 110 -10.39 29.32 2.75
CA ALA A 110 -10.44 27.88 3.04
C ALA A 110 -11.78 27.24 2.65
N ASP A 111 -12.89 27.95 2.82
CA ASP A 111 -14.22 27.43 2.50
C ASP A 111 -14.43 27.39 0.98
N ALA A 112 -13.97 28.40 0.24
CA ALA A 112 -13.98 28.41 -1.22
C ALA A 112 -13.12 27.28 -1.81
N ILE A 113 -11.89 27.08 -1.30
CA ILE A 113 -11.00 26.00 -1.72
C ILE A 113 -11.62 24.63 -1.41
N LYS A 114 -12.18 24.45 -0.21
CA LYS A 114 -12.82 23.20 0.19
C LYS A 114 -14.04 22.88 -0.69
N ALA A 115 -14.82 23.89 -1.07
CA ALA A 115 -16.01 23.70 -1.89
C ALA A 115 -15.67 23.19 -3.30
N ILE A 116 -14.56 23.63 -3.89
CA ILE A 116 -14.17 23.21 -5.26
C ILE A 116 -13.32 21.93 -5.29
N LEU A 117 -12.65 21.59 -4.18
CA LEU A 117 -11.72 20.47 -4.10
C LEU A 117 -12.28 19.13 -4.61
N PRO A 118 -13.51 18.69 -4.26
CA PRO A 118 -14.05 17.42 -4.78
C PRO A 118 -14.15 17.40 -6.30
N THR A 119 -14.58 18.51 -6.92
CA THR A 119 -14.67 18.64 -8.38
C THR A 119 -13.29 18.59 -9.04
N VAL A 120 -12.29 19.25 -8.44
CA VAL A 120 -10.90 19.20 -8.94
C VAL A 120 -10.33 17.80 -8.82
N ALA A 121 -10.54 17.15 -7.68
CA ALA A 121 -10.08 15.80 -7.42
C ALA A 121 -10.66 14.80 -8.42
N GLU A 122 -11.99 14.81 -8.62
CA GLU A 122 -12.68 13.94 -9.60
C GLU A 122 -12.17 14.14 -11.04
N SER A 123 -11.84 15.38 -11.40
CA SER A 123 -11.29 15.71 -12.73
C SER A 123 -9.79 15.38 -12.90
N THR A 124 -9.10 14.93 -11.86
CA THR A 124 -7.65 14.72 -11.88
C THR A 124 -7.30 13.24 -12.00
N PHE A 125 -6.51 12.93 -13.04
CA PHE A 125 -5.72 11.70 -13.14
C PHE A 125 -4.25 12.03 -12.81
N GLY A 126 -3.80 11.57 -11.65
CA GLY A 126 -2.45 11.79 -11.12
C GLY A 126 -1.55 10.56 -11.24
N ALA A 127 -0.40 10.59 -10.58
CA ALA A 127 0.52 9.44 -10.52
C ALA A 127 -0.07 8.24 -9.77
N SER A 128 -0.96 8.49 -8.81
CA SER A 128 -1.72 7.46 -8.07
C SER A 128 -3.01 7.02 -8.78
N GLY A 129 -3.32 7.55 -9.96
CA GLY A 129 -4.55 7.27 -10.72
C GLY A 129 -5.64 8.33 -10.54
N TRP A 130 -6.90 7.94 -10.76
CA TRP A 130 -8.07 8.82 -10.62
C TRP A 130 -8.33 9.21 -9.16
N ILE A 131 -8.51 10.50 -8.89
CA ILE A 131 -8.64 11.07 -7.54
C ILE A 131 -10.10 11.38 -7.20
N LYS A 132 -11.04 10.55 -7.65
CA LYS A 132 -12.44 10.70 -7.25
C LYS A 132 -12.60 10.38 -5.76
N LEU A 133 -13.27 11.27 -5.04
CA LEU A 133 -13.52 11.13 -3.61
C LEU A 133 -14.97 10.70 -3.36
N ASN A 134 -15.19 9.89 -2.32
CA ASN A 134 -16.52 9.52 -1.85
C ASN A 134 -17.11 10.63 -0.94
N GLU A 135 -18.32 10.41 -0.42
CA GLU A 135 -19.00 11.39 0.46
C GLU A 135 -18.25 11.69 1.76
N ALA A 136 -17.40 10.78 2.23
CA ALA A 136 -16.57 10.96 3.41
C ALA A 136 -15.25 11.70 3.11
N GLY A 137 -14.92 11.91 1.84
CA GLY A 137 -13.67 12.52 1.39
C GLY A 137 -12.52 11.54 1.17
N ASP A 138 -12.76 10.23 1.27
CA ASP A 138 -11.77 9.20 0.95
C ASP A 138 -11.74 8.92 -0.54
N ARG A 139 -10.68 8.29 -1.06
CA ARG A 139 -10.68 7.77 -2.43
C ARG A 139 -11.87 6.81 -2.62
N GLU A 140 -12.62 7.00 -3.70
CA GLU A 140 -13.79 6.17 -4.00
C GLU A 140 -13.40 4.72 -4.27
N ILE A 141 -12.28 4.50 -4.96
CA ILE A 141 -11.74 3.19 -5.27
C ILE A 141 -10.22 3.17 -5.07
N GLY A 142 -9.69 1.98 -4.79
CA GLY A 142 -8.26 1.72 -4.72
C GLY A 142 -7.98 0.25 -4.97
N ASP A 143 -6.99 -0.02 -5.82
CA ASP A 143 -6.46 -1.36 -6.04
C ASP A 143 -5.38 -1.65 -5.00
N TYR A 144 -5.19 -2.92 -4.67
CA TYR A 144 -4.24 -3.34 -3.64
C TYR A 144 -3.44 -4.55 -4.10
N ASN A 145 -2.12 -4.44 -4.03
CA ASN A 145 -1.22 -5.55 -4.13
C ASN A 145 -1.25 -6.37 -2.83
N LEU A 146 -1.14 -7.68 -2.97
CA LEU A 146 -1.08 -8.64 -1.87
C LEU A 146 0.33 -9.21 -1.84
N TRP A 147 1.07 -8.92 -0.77
CA TRP A 147 2.44 -9.36 -0.59
C TRP A 147 2.54 -10.45 0.48
N VAL A 148 3.41 -11.42 0.24
CA VAL A 148 3.72 -12.51 1.17
C VAL A 148 5.22 -12.72 1.24
N ILE A 149 5.69 -13.37 2.29
CA ILE A 149 7.05 -13.92 2.32
C ILE A 149 6.98 -15.39 1.90
N MET A 150 7.85 -15.78 0.97
CA MET A 150 8.02 -17.17 0.51
C MET A 150 9.51 -17.50 0.42
N GLU A 151 9.85 -18.80 0.48
CA GLU A 151 11.18 -19.25 0.10
C GLU A 151 11.35 -19.16 -1.41
N VAL A 152 12.35 -18.40 -1.85
CA VAL A 152 12.76 -18.27 -3.26
C VAL A 152 14.26 -18.54 -3.30
N ASP A 153 14.67 -19.56 -4.06
CA ASP A 153 16.07 -20.02 -4.16
C ASP A 153 16.72 -20.35 -2.79
N GLY A 154 15.91 -20.78 -1.82
CA GLY A 154 16.35 -21.16 -0.48
C GLY A 154 16.41 -20.00 0.53
N GLU A 155 16.01 -18.79 0.14
CA GLU A 155 16.01 -17.61 1.01
C GLU A 155 14.60 -17.01 1.12
N PRO A 156 14.19 -16.49 2.29
CA PRO A 156 12.93 -15.75 2.43
C PRO A 156 12.94 -14.47 1.59
N GLN A 157 11.92 -14.28 0.75
CA GLN A 157 11.75 -13.09 -0.07
C GLN A 157 10.30 -12.63 -0.07
N TRP A 158 10.10 -11.31 -0.13
CA TRP A 158 8.79 -10.73 -0.42
C TRP A 158 8.39 -11.01 -1.87
N VAL A 159 7.23 -11.61 -2.05
CA VAL A 159 6.65 -11.98 -3.35
C VAL A 159 5.27 -11.37 -3.49
N LEU A 160 4.99 -10.81 -4.67
CA LEU A 160 3.65 -10.36 -5.03
C LEU A 160 2.76 -11.60 -5.22
N ALA A 161 1.90 -11.87 -4.25
CA ALA A 161 0.99 -13.01 -4.27
C ALA A 161 -0.23 -12.79 -5.17
N GLY A 162 -0.63 -11.55 -5.37
CA GLY A 162 -1.80 -11.20 -6.17
C GLY A 162 -2.15 -9.73 -6.08
N THR A 163 -3.24 -9.37 -6.76
CA THR A 163 -3.76 -8.00 -6.76
C THR A 163 -5.28 -8.05 -6.62
N TYR A 164 -5.81 -7.29 -5.68
CA TYR A 164 -7.22 -6.94 -5.61
C TYR A 164 -7.49 -5.76 -6.54
N THR A 165 -8.51 -5.90 -7.40
CA THR A 165 -8.98 -4.83 -8.29
C THR A 165 -10.38 -4.40 -7.88
N ALA A 166 -10.54 -3.13 -7.53
CA ALA A 166 -11.81 -2.58 -7.07
C ALA A 166 -12.88 -2.59 -8.16
N ALA A 167 -12.49 -2.37 -9.42
CA ALA A 167 -13.42 -2.33 -10.55
C ALA A 167 -14.14 -3.66 -10.81
N THR A 168 -13.51 -4.78 -10.47
CA THR A 168 -14.07 -6.13 -10.65
C THR A 168 -14.42 -6.82 -9.34
N ASP A 169 -14.15 -6.17 -8.20
CA ASP A 169 -14.33 -6.72 -6.85
C ASP A 169 -13.75 -8.13 -6.71
N SER A 170 -12.49 -8.30 -7.15
CA SER A 170 -11.88 -9.62 -7.24
C SER A 170 -10.38 -9.59 -7.01
N VAL A 171 -9.85 -10.68 -6.47
CA VAL A 171 -8.40 -10.93 -6.36
C VAL A 171 -7.94 -11.83 -7.49
N ALA A 172 -6.93 -11.37 -8.23
CA ALA A 172 -6.14 -12.21 -9.13
C ALA A 172 -4.89 -12.71 -8.40
N TRP A 173 -4.80 -14.02 -8.17
CA TRP A 173 -3.65 -14.65 -7.51
C TRP A 173 -2.57 -15.02 -8.52
N LEU A 174 -1.33 -14.66 -8.22
CA LEU A 174 -0.12 -15.00 -8.98
C LEU A 174 0.61 -16.22 -8.39
N VAL A 175 0.40 -16.51 -7.12
CA VAL A 175 0.98 -17.66 -6.40
C VAL A 175 -0.10 -18.47 -5.70
N GLN A 176 0.22 -19.73 -5.38
CA GLN A 176 -0.63 -20.58 -4.55
C GLN A 176 -0.22 -20.44 -3.09
N LEU A 177 -1.16 -20.00 -2.24
CA LEU A 177 -0.98 -19.88 -0.79
C LEU A 177 -1.49 -21.14 -0.07
#